data_AF-A0A8J3R0Y6-F1
#
_entry.id   AF-A0A8J3R0Y6-F1
#
_cell.length_a   1.000
_cell.length_b   1.000
_cell.length_c   1.000
_cell.angle_alpha   90.00
_cell.angle_beta   90.00
_cell.angle_gamma   90.00
#
_symmetry.space_group_name_H-M   'P 1'
#
loop_
_entity.id
_entity.type
_entity.pdbx_description
1 polymer ?
#
loop_
_entity_poly.entity_id
_entity_poly.type
_entity_poly.pdbx_seq_one_letter_code
_entity_poly.pdbx_strand_id
1 'polypeptide(L)'
;MTDDFSAVVARVLQVPAEAVRAEPGTGPAIMWNSLRHLQLIGALEQAFGVRFTPREMRHARTVAALREIVDRQTATRTPSTGESADGLGRQ
;
A
#
# COMPACT_ATOMS: atom_id res chain seq x y z
N MET A 1 -1.78 -11.87 7.80
CA MET A 1 -2.89 -10.95 7.49
C MET A 1 -2.36 -9.93 6.51
N THR A 2 -2.63 -10.10 5.22
CA THR A 2 -2.24 -9.12 4.19
C THR A 2 -3.25 -7.98 4.29
N ASP A 3 -2.78 -6.77 4.61
CA ASP A 3 -3.66 -5.60 4.73
C ASP A 3 -4.14 -5.15 3.33
N ASP A 4 -5.40 -4.74 3.20
CA ASP A 4 -5.94 -4.22 1.96
C ASP A 4 -5.50 -2.75 1.77
N PHE A 5 -5.05 -2.38 0.57
CA PHE A 5 -4.52 -1.03 0.33
C PHE A 5 -5.51 0.06 0.74
N SER A 6 -6.80 -0.13 0.46
CA SER A 6 -7.83 0.83 0.83
C SER A 6 -8.02 0.90 2.34
N ALA A 7 -7.83 -0.20 3.08
CA ALA A 7 -7.90 -0.23 4.54
C ALA A 7 -6.75 0.56 5.20
N VAL A 8 -5.51 0.39 4.72
CA VAL A 8 -4.37 1.21 5.20
C VAL A 8 -4.64 2.70 5.01
N VAL A 9 -5.05 3.10 3.80
CA VAL A 9 -5.29 4.50 3.46
C VAL A 9 -6.45 5.06 4.28
N ALA A 10 -7.57 4.33 4.39
CA ALA A 10 -8.73 4.70 5.20
C ALA A 10 -8.35 4.96 6.66
N ARG A 11 -7.55 4.06 7.24
CA ARG A 11 -7.06 4.18 8.62
C ARG A 11 -6.18 5.41 8.80
N VAL A 12 -5.23 5.69 7.90
CA VAL A 12 -4.34 6.85 8.05
C VAL A 12 -5.10 8.16 7.84
N LEU A 13 -6.02 8.19 6.87
CA LEU A 13 -6.78 9.38 6.54
C LEU A 13 -8.02 9.56 7.42
N GLN A 14 -8.35 8.59 8.27
CA GLN A 14 -9.52 8.59 9.15
C GLN A 14 -10.83 8.82 8.35
N VAL A 15 -10.93 8.12 7.21
CA VAL A 15 -12.08 8.16 6.29
C VAL A 15 -12.60 6.73 6.10
N PRO A 16 -13.87 6.53 5.73
CA PRO A 16 -14.37 5.19 5.44
C PRO A 16 -13.72 4.62 4.17
N ALA A 17 -13.49 3.30 4.13
CA ALA A 17 -12.79 2.63 3.03
C ALA A 17 -13.50 2.79 1.67
N GLU A 18 -14.81 2.95 1.67
CA GLU A 18 -15.62 3.29 0.49
C GLU A 18 -15.19 4.61 -0.17
N ALA A 19 -14.77 5.61 0.63
CA ALA A 19 -14.29 6.88 0.11
C ALA A 19 -12.96 6.73 -0.63
N VAL A 20 -12.12 5.79 -0.20
CA VAL A 20 -10.81 5.49 -0.83
C VAL A 20 -10.98 4.78 -2.17
N ARG A 21 -12.05 3.99 -2.32
CA ARG A 21 -12.37 3.25 -3.56
C ARG A 21 -13.02 4.11 -4.64
N ALA A 22 -13.50 5.32 -4.31
CA ALA A 22 -14.13 6.19 -5.27
C ALA A 22 -13.18 6.49 -6.45
N GLU A 23 -13.61 6.12 -7.66
CA GLU A 23 -12.86 6.29 -8.90
C GLU A 23 -12.42 7.75 -9.09
N PRO A 24 -11.24 7.99 -9.71
CA PRO A 24 -10.78 9.34 -10.00
C PRO A 24 -11.77 10.03 -10.96
N GLY A 25 -12.66 10.87 -10.43
CA GLY A 25 -13.58 11.67 -11.25
C GLY A 25 -14.96 11.93 -10.62
N THR A 26 -15.46 11.06 -9.74
CA THR A 26 -16.83 11.19 -9.20
C THR A 26 -16.87 11.43 -7.69
N GLY A 27 -15.81 11.06 -6.96
CA GLY A 27 -15.70 11.28 -5.50
C GLY A 27 -14.98 12.58 -5.14
N PRO A 28 -15.13 13.09 -3.90
CA PRO A 28 -14.31 14.18 -3.42
C PRO A 28 -12.83 13.81 -3.51
N ALA A 29 -12.02 14.67 -4.11
CA ALA A 29 -10.58 14.49 -4.11
C ALA A 29 -10.09 14.39 -2.66
N ILE A 30 -9.60 13.23 -2.24
CA ILE A 30 -9.07 13.05 -0.90
C ILE A 30 -7.79 13.87 -0.78
N MET A 31 -7.93 15.08 -0.25
CA MET A 31 -6.79 15.96 0.01
C MET A 31 -6.16 15.59 1.36
N TRP A 32 -4.84 15.47 1.38
CA TRP A 32 -4.07 15.31 2.61
C TRP A 32 -2.88 16.27 2.64
N ASN A 33 -2.43 16.59 3.86
CA ASN A 33 -1.28 17.46 4.07
C ASN A 33 0.03 16.66 4.19
N SER A 34 1.17 17.34 4.24
CA SER A 34 2.52 16.77 4.29
C SER A 34 2.72 15.73 5.42
N LEU A 35 2.17 15.97 6.61
CA LEU A 35 2.26 15.01 7.71
C LEU A 35 1.54 13.69 7.38
N ARG A 36 0.31 13.79 6.87
CA ARG A 36 -0.46 12.60 6.46
C ARG A 36 0.16 11.88 5.29
N HIS A 37 0.82 12.61 4.38
CA HIS A 37 1.58 12.00 3.30
C HIS A 37 2.70 11.10 3.85
N LEU A 38 3.51 11.58 4.80
CA LEU A 38 4.56 10.77 5.42
C LEU A 38 4.00 9.57 6.20
N GLN A 39 2.89 9.76 6.91
CA GLN A 39 2.21 8.65 7.61
C GLN A 39 1.66 7.59 6.64
N LEU A 40 1.12 8.01 5.50
CA LEU A 40 0.66 7.10 4.45
C LEU A 40 1.82 6.28 3.90
N ILE A 41 2.93 6.93 3.55
CA ILE A 41 4.13 6.27 3.04
C ILE A 41 4.61 5.22 4.06
N GLY A 42 4.83 5.61 5.32
CA GLY A 42 5.31 4.69 6.34
C GLY A 42 4.35 3.52 6.60
N ALA A 43 3.04 3.77 6.62
CA ALA A 43 2.05 2.71 6.80
C ALA A 43 2.03 1.72 5.63
N LEU A 44 2.14 2.20 4.39
CA LEU A 44 2.20 1.36 3.19
C LEU A 44 3.49 0.55 3.12
N GLU A 45 4.64 1.13 3.48
CA GLU A 45 5.91 0.41 3.58
C GLU A 45 5.84 -0.74 4.57
N GLN A 46 5.26 -0.52 5.75
CA GLN A 46 5.12 -1.56 6.77
C GLN A 46 4.11 -2.64 6.34
N ALA A 47 2.97 -2.24 5.77
CA ALA A 47 1.89 -3.17 5.42
C ALA A 47 2.24 -4.08 4.22
N PHE A 48 2.88 -3.53 3.19
CA PHE A 48 3.20 -4.24 1.94
C PHE A 48 4.68 -4.65 1.84
N GLY A 49 5.49 -4.28 2.83
CA GLY A 49 6.93 -4.51 2.84
C GLY A 49 7.68 -3.77 1.72
N VAL A 50 7.07 -2.76 1.09
CA VAL A 50 7.66 -1.96 0.01
C VAL A 50 8.58 -0.88 0.58
N ARG A 51 9.38 -0.23 -0.28
CA ARG A 51 10.07 1.01 0.08
C ARG A 51 9.78 2.09 -0.94
N PHE A 52 9.54 3.31 -0.47
CA PHE A 52 9.40 4.48 -1.33
C PHE A 52 10.72 5.24 -1.40
N THR A 53 11.12 5.62 -2.61
CA THR A 53 12.26 6.52 -2.81
C THR A 53 11.85 7.98 -2.60
N PRO A 54 12.79 8.90 -2.31
CA PRO A 54 12.50 10.34 -2.21
C PRO A 54 11.89 10.94 -3.48
N ARG A 55 12.17 10.34 -4.65
CA ARG A 55 11.54 10.71 -5.92
C ARG A 55 10.08 10.27 -5.92
N GLU A 56 9.81 9.01 -5.62
CA GLU A 56 8.45 8.46 -5.56
C GLU A 56 7.57 9.18 -4.55
N MET A 57 8.07 9.46 -3.34
CA MET A 57 7.33 10.24 -2.33
C MET A 57 6.89 11.60 -2.89
N ARG A 58 7.78 12.32 -3.58
CA ARG A 58 7.44 13.62 -4.18
C ARG A 58 6.36 13.53 -5.25
N HIS A 59 6.31 12.44 -6.00
CA HIS A 59 5.30 12.22 -7.05
C HIS A 59 4.00 11.60 -6.52
N ALA A 60 4.04 10.86 -5.41
CA ALA A 60 2.91 10.12 -4.84
C ALA A 60 1.95 11.02 -4.04
N ARG A 61 1.37 12.01 -4.71
CA ARG A 61 0.47 13.01 -4.12
C ARG A 61 -1.01 12.62 -4.20
N THR A 62 -1.33 11.47 -4.80
CA THR A 62 -2.69 10.94 -4.96
C THR A 62 -2.75 9.47 -4.56
N VAL A 63 -3.95 8.99 -4.22
CA VAL A 63 -4.17 7.58 -3.82
C VAL A 63 -3.80 6.65 -4.98
N ALA A 64 -4.15 7.04 -6.21
CA ALA A 64 -3.82 6.30 -7.42
C ALA A 64 -2.31 6.15 -7.62
N ALA A 65 -1.55 7.24 -7.47
CA ALA A 65 -0.08 7.20 -7.60
C ALA A 65 0.57 6.31 -6.54
N LEU A 66 0.08 6.36 -5.29
CA LEU A 66 0.54 5.47 -4.22
C LEU A 66 0.25 3.99 -4.57
N ARG A 67 -0.96 3.70 -5.05
CA ARG A 67 -1.38 2.34 -5.42
C ARG A 67 -0.52 1.77 -6.55
N GLU A 68 -0.25 2.55 -7.58
CA GLU A 68 0.57 2.12 -8.71
C GLU A 68 1.99 1.74 -8.26
N ILE A 69 2.60 2.53 -7.37
CA ILE A 69 3.94 2.25 -6.85
C ILE A 69 3.96 0.95 -6.04
N VAL A 70 2.96 0.75 -5.17
CA VAL A 70 2.82 -0.46 -4.36
C VAL A 70 2.63 -1.67 -5.28
N ASP A 71 1.65 -1.61 -6.19
CA ASP A 71 1.31 -2.70 -7.11
C ASP A 71 2.51 -3.12 -7.96
N ARG A 72 3.26 -2.15 -8.52
CA ARG A 72 4.49 -2.40 -9.27
C ARG A 72 5.54 -3.15 -8.45
N GLN A 73 5.74 -2.78 -7.19
CA GLN A 73 6.72 -3.44 -6.31
C GLN A 73 6.24 -4.81 -5.85
N THR A 74 4.95 -4.98 -5.57
CA THR A 74 4.39 -6.27 -5.16
C THR A 74 4.27 -7.25 -6.32
N ALA A 75 4.06 -6.78 -7.55
CA ALA A 75 4.02 -7.62 -8.75
C ALA A 75 5.41 -8.14 -9.15
N THR A 76 6.46 -7.34 -8.91
CA THR A 76 7.86 -7.75 -9.14
C THR A 76 8.42 -8.63 -8.03
N ARG A 77 7.84 -8.55 -6.83
CA ARG A 77 7.97 -9.56 -5.79
C ARG A 77 6.98 -10.68 -6.09
N THR A 78 7.23 -11.43 -7.17
CA THR A 78 6.64 -12.75 -7.33
C THR A 78 6.65 -13.44 -5.97
N PRO A 79 5.53 -14.03 -5.49
CA PRO A 79 5.51 -14.71 -4.21
C PRO A 79 6.40 -15.94 -4.30
N SER A 80 7.71 -15.75 -4.15
CA SER A 80 8.62 -16.75 -3.64
C SER A 80 8.34 -16.91 -2.15
N THR A 81 7.08 -17.17 -1.81
CA THR A 81 6.78 -18.10 -0.73
C THR A 81 7.17 -19.46 -1.29
N GLY A 82 8.47 -19.73 -1.24
CA GLY A 82 8.95 -21.10 -1.24
C GLY A 82 8.34 -21.74 -0.01
N GLU A 83 7.22 -22.40 -0.24
CA GLU A 83 6.72 -23.51 0.55
C GLU A 83 7.89 -24.49 0.75
N SER A 84 8.67 -24.27 1.82
CA SER A 84 9.55 -25.29 2.36
C SER A 84 8.66 -26.28 3.09
N ALA A 85 7.97 -27.12 2.31
CA ALA A 85 7.64 -28.48 2.72
C ALA A 85 8.89 -29.33 2.51
N ASP A 86 9.97 -29.02 3.23
CA ASP A 86 11.12 -29.93 3.34
C ASP A 86 10.89 -30.80 4.58
N GLY A 87 11.08 -32.09 4.36
CA GLY A 87 10.55 -33.15 5.20
C GLY A 87 11.12 -33.17 6.61
N LEU A 88 10.26 -33.56 7.54
CA LEU A 88 10.70 -34.49 8.56
C LEU A 88 9.74 -35.67 8.61
N GLY A 89 9.87 -36.52 7.58
CA GLY A 89 9.87 -37.94 7.85
C GLY A 89 11.09 -38.25 8.69
N ARG A 90 10.90 -38.44 10.00
CA ARG A 90 11.80 -39.27 10.79
C ARG A 90 10.98 -40.07 11.79
N GLN A 91 10.99 -41.38 11.49
CA GLN A 91 11.03 -42.56 12.37
C GLN A 91 9.92 -42.76 13.40
#